data_AF-A0A9Q7UVI5-F1
#
_entry.id   AF-A0A9Q7UVI5-F1
#
_cell.length_a   1.000
_cell.length_b   1.000
_cell.length_c   1.000
_cell.angle_alpha   90.00
_cell.angle_beta   90.00
_cell.angle_gamma   90.00
#
_symmetry.space_group_name_H-M   'P 1'
#
loop_
_entity.id
_entity.type
_entity.pdbx_description
1 polymer ?
#
loop_
_entity_poly.entity_id
_entity_poly.type
_entity_poly.pdbx_seq_one_letter_code
_entity_poly.pdbx_strand_id
1 'polypeptide(L)'
;MTILNAQAKLAHRFLFAVCSAGLGFGASAVEVPPSWRTECVGRTLLQLPGEVDVAALSATDFREYAAGNGDAYPRSKFPDGQYAFGPMQSFMGLMLVSQPEGEPRRREFRQAAEGRKAADLRRLKANHGITPRGQRANLETLETARHAGVAWRMGSHYSAYIEVGRGALWWGVSGRPEEMAVLEKYYRTLINGVQPRALFTVPSAPGVCLPHMFIGDDGTNPRSISVAYRLREHPDITVWMEDRNARVVDKNGNPSAYSAAARADFFWMQDYAGNYQSVRSLWQELYKEVTVPAGRGVESFVALKRKDGTEDYGYLLSVRGEPNAKDDRPDLMMYVIRDAAYARAKGVAPISREGVLELGKTIAAGMRPLPAK
;
A
#
# COMPACT_ATOMS: atom_id res chain seq x y z
N MET A 1 49.18 41.24 64.35
CA MET A 1 49.32 41.99 63.09
C MET A 1 49.57 40.97 61.99
N THR A 2 48.86 41.06 60.85
CA THR A 2 49.17 40.48 59.52
C THR A 2 49.82 39.07 59.48
N ILE A 3 49.09 37.96 59.30
CA ILE A 3 48.56 37.36 58.04
C ILE A 3 49.59 36.56 57.22
N LEU A 4 49.33 35.24 57.07
CA LEU A 4 49.69 34.26 56.00
C LEU A 4 51.16 34.21 55.48
N ASN A 5 51.74 33.10 55.01
CA ASN A 5 51.26 31.80 54.47
C ASN A 5 52.45 30.77 54.63
N ALA A 6 52.52 29.51 54.18
CA ALA A 6 51.69 28.59 53.36
C ALA A 6 52.12 27.11 53.57
N GLN A 7 51.45 26.18 52.86
CA GLN A 7 51.85 24.81 52.48
C GLN A 7 51.88 23.69 53.55
N ALA A 8 51.81 22.40 53.20
CA ALA A 8 51.02 21.67 52.18
C ALA A 8 51.33 20.16 52.27
N LYS A 9 50.32 19.28 52.43
CA LYS A 9 50.43 17.85 52.10
C LYS A 9 49.13 17.32 51.52
N LEU A 10 49.21 16.77 50.31
CA LEU A 10 48.08 16.14 49.61
C LEU A 10 48.08 14.63 49.91
N ALA A 11 46.91 14.08 50.20
CA ALA A 11 46.70 12.63 50.27
C ALA A 11 45.66 12.24 49.22
N HIS A 12 45.88 11.13 48.51
CA HIS A 12 44.90 10.55 47.59
C HIS A 12 44.73 9.06 47.87
N ARG A 13 43.48 8.64 48.02
CA ARG A 13 43.06 7.23 48.06
C ARG A 13 42.62 6.85 46.66
N PHE A 14 43.16 5.77 46.09
CA PHE A 14 42.58 5.16 44.90
C PHE A 14 41.38 4.30 45.30
N LEU A 15 40.24 4.51 44.64
CA LEU A 15 39.10 3.59 44.69
C LEU A 15 39.35 2.43 43.71
N PHE A 16 38.90 1.23 44.07
CA PHE A 16 38.73 0.14 43.11
C PHE A 16 37.54 0.44 42.19
N ALA A 17 37.79 0.51 40.88
CA ALA A 17 36.75 0.55 39.87
C ALA A 17 36.36 -0.88 39.47
N VAL A 18 35.16 -1.33 39.85
CA VAL A 18 34.62 -2.62 39.40
C VAL A 18 34.11 -2.44 37.96
N CYS A 19 34.84 -3.02 37.00
CA CYS A 19 34.43 -3.03 35.60
C CYS A 19 33.34 -4.08 35.37
N SER A 20 32.08 -3.68 35.62
CA SER A 20 30.90 -4.48 35.26
C SER A 20 30.77 -4.58 33.73
N ALA A 21 31.33 -5.64 33.16
CA ALA A 21 31.23 -5.95 31.73
C ALA A 21 29.78 -6.36 31.38
N GLY A 22 28.94 -5.35 31.10
CA GLY A 22 27.56 -5.58 30.67
C GLY A 22 27.52 -6.25 29.30
N LEU A 23 27.11 -7.51 29.27
CA LEU A 23 26.76 -8.24 28.03
C LEU A 23 25.49 -7.66 27.42
N GLY A 24 25.62 -6.49 26.79
CA GLY A 24 24.57 -5.89 25.99
C GLY A 24 24.32 -6.74 24.76
N PHE A 25 23.20 -7.46 24.73
CA PHE A 25 22.63 -8.02 23.51
C PHE A 25 22.13 -6.88 22.62
N GLY A 26 23.08 -6.19 21.98
CA GLY A 26 22.81 -5.24 20.92
C GLY A 26 22.24 -5.99 19.73
N ALA A 27 20.92 -6.04 19.63
CA ALA A 27 20.24 -6.48 18.42
C ALA A 27 20.68 -5.57 17.28
N SER A 28 21.57 -6.07 16.42
CA SER A 28 22.07 -5.32 15.27
C SER A 28 20.87 -4.92 14.41
N ALA A 29 20.71 -3.61 14.19
CA ALA A 29 19.68 -3.12 13.29
C ALA A 29 19.93 -3.72 11.91
N VAL A 30 18.88 -4.25 11.28
CA VAL A 30 18.98 -4.84 9.94
C VAL A 30 19.26 -3.70 8.96
N GLU A 31 20.50 -3.62 8.48
CA GLU A 31 20.95 -2.59 7.55
C GLU A 31 20.45 -2.92 6.14
N VAL A 32 19.84 -1.94 5.46
CA VAL A 32 19.33 -2.13 4.11
C VAL A 32 20.46 -1.92 3.11
N PRO A 33 20.77 -2.89 2.22
CA PRO A 33 21.90 -2.78 1.30
C PRO A 33 21.82 -1.52 0.42
N PRO A 34 22.91 -0.75 0.25
CA PRO A 34 22.91 0.48 -0.56
C PRO A 34 22.53 0.31 -2.04
N SER A 35 22.52 -0.92 -2.54
CA SER A 35 22.05 -1.27 -3.89
C SER A 35 20.51 -1.35 -4.03
N TRP A 36 19.77 -1.37 -2.92
CA TRP A 36 18.31 -1.49 -2.95
C TRP A 36 17.62 -0.18 -3.31
N ARG A 37 16.73 -0.25 -4.30
CA ARG A 37 16.05 0.91 -4.87
C ARG A 37 14.88 1.31 -3.95
N THR A 38 14.73 2.60 -3.68
CA THR A 38 13.60 3.12 -2.87
C THR A 38 12.37 3.32 -3.75
N GLU A 39 11.24 2.78 -3.31
CA GLU A 39 9.91 2.88 -3.92
C GLU A 39 8.91 3.46 -2.88
N CYS A 40 7.69 3.80 -3.28
CA CYS A 40 6.66 4.32 -2.38
C CYS A 40 5.26 3.73 -2.66
N VAL A 41 4.51 3.47 -1.59
CA VAL A 41 3.12 2.98 -1.59
C VAL A 41 2.34 3.82 -0.59
N GLY A 42 1.22 4.42 -1.02
CA GLY A 42 0.47 5.34 -0.16
C GLY A 42 1.33 6.56 0.21
N ARG A 43 1.58 6.77 1.50
CA ARG A 43 2.52 7.78 2.03
C ARG A 43 3.69 7.14 2.77
N THR A 44 4.09 5.92 2.40
CA THR A 44 5.18 5.20 3.05
C THR A 44 6.17 4.71 1.99
N LEU A 45 7.46 4.90 2.26
CA LEU A 45 8.57 4.37 1.48
C LEU A 45 8.82 2.90 1.83
N LEU A 46 9.31 2.14 0.86
CA LEU A 46 9.97 0.86 1.06
C LEU A 46 11.23 0.79 0.19
N GLN A 47 12.11 -0.17 0.48
CA GLN A 47 13.26 -0.48 -0.36
C GLN A 47 13.12 -1.91 -0.89
N LEU A 48 13.48 -2.13 -2.16
CA LEU A 48 13.36 -3.42 -2.84
C LEU A 48 14.69 -3.78 -3.52
N PRO A 49 15.05 -5.08 -3.57
CA PRO A 49 16.20 -5.54 -4.34
C PRO A 49 15.92 -5.52 -5.85
N GLY A 50 16.88 -4.99 -6.62
CA GLY A 50 16.92 -5.10 -8.08
C GLY A 50 15.72 -4.50 -8.82
N GLU A 51 15.39 -5.10 -9.97
CA GLU A 51 14.22 -4.72 -10.77
C GLU A 51 12.98 -5.53 -10.38
N VAL A 52 11.82 -4.87 -10.39
CA VAL A 52 10.52 -5.49 -10.08
C VAL A 52 9.50 -5.29 -11.19
N ASP A 53 8.60 -6.26 -11.31
CA ASP A 53 7.30 -6.05 -11.94
C ASP A 53 6.30 -5.55 -10.88
N VAL A 54 5.38 -4.67 -11.26
CA VAL A 54 4.29 -4.19 -10.38
C VAL A 54 2.95 -4.71 -10.86
N ALA A 55 2.03 -4.96 -9.93
CA ALA A 55 0.67 -5.38 -10.23
C ALA A 55 -0.28 -4.18 -10.43
N ALA A 56 -1.07 -4.25 -11.50
CA ALA A 56 -2.14 -3.32 -11.86
C ALA A 56 -3.19 -4.08 -12.70
N LEU A 57 -4.29 -3.46 -13.14
CA LEU A 57 -5.22 -4.11 -14.05
C LEU A 57 -4.60 -4.31 -15.44
N SER A 58 -4.83 -5.47 -16.07
CA SER A 58 -4.49 -5.64 -17.48
C SER A 58 -5.42 -4.79 -18.36
N ALA A 59 -5.02 -4.55 -19.62
CA ALA A 59 -5.85 -3.81 -20.57
C ALA A 59 -7.28 -4.36 -20.68
N THR A 60 -7.44 -5.69 -20.71
CA THR A 60 -8.76 -6.34 -20.81
C THR A 60 -9.61 -6.07 -19.57
N ASP A 61 -9.06 -6.27 -18.36
CA ASP A 61 -9.81 -6.08 -17.11
C ASP A 61 -10.20 -4.61 -16.92
N PHE A 62 -9.28 -3.69 -17.24
CA PHE A 62 -9.52 -2.25 -17.17
C PHE A 62 -10.57 -1.80 -18.20
N ARG A 63 -10.55 -2.33 -19.43
CA ARG A 63 -11.56 -2.02 -20.47
C ARG A 63 -12.96 -2.46 -20.04
N GLU A 64 -13.11 -3.69 -19.54
CA GLU A 64 -14.43 -4.17 -19.10
C GLU A 64 -14.95 -3.38 -17.90
N TYR A 65 -14.07 -3.04 -16.95
CA TYR A 65 -14.48 -2.15 -15.85
C TYR A 65 -14.87 -0.76 -16.35
N ALA A 66 -14.09 -0.15 -17.27
CA ALA A 66 -14.40 1.15 -17.86
C ALA A 66 -15.73 1.14 -18.64
N ALA A 67 -16.07 0.03 -19.31
CA ALA A 67 -17.37 -0.17 -19.96
C ALA A 67 -18.53 -0.35 -18.96
N GLY A 68 -18.24 -0.81 -17.75
CA GLY A 68 -19.24 -1.18 -16.73
C GLY A 68 -19.67 -2.65 -16.78
N ASN A 69 -18.92 -3.50 -17.48
CA ASN A 69 -19.15 -4.94 -17.63
C ASN A 69 -18.29 -5.79 -16.68
N GLY A 70 -17.16 -5.25 -16.22
CA GLY A 70 -16.16 -5.98 -15.42
C GLY A 70 -16.61 -6.26 -13.99
N ASP A 71 -15.88 -7.16 -13.32
CA ASP A 71 -16.04 -7.47 -11.90
C ASP A 71 -16.12 -6.19 -11.05
N ALA A 72 -16.94 -6.19 -9.99
CA ALA A 72 -17.00 -5.07 -9.04
C ALA A 72 -15.64 -4.79 -8.36
N TYR A 73 -14.79 -5.83 -8.26
CA TYR A 73 -13.43 -5.79 -7.72
C TYR A 73 -12.48 -6.53 -8.67
N PRO A 74 -12.08 -5.91 -9.79
CA PRO A 74 -11.27 -6.57 -10.81
C PRO A 74 -9.86 -6.86 -10.29
N ARG A 75 -9.35 -8.04 -10.61
CA ARG A 75 -8.12 -8.58 -10.02
C ARG A 75 -6.86 -8.03 -10.70
N SER A 76 -6.01 -7.35 -9.92
CA SER A 76 -4.70 -6.88 -10.36
C SER A 76 -3.76 -8.03 -10.73
N LYS A 77 -2.95 -7.82 -11.77
CA LYS A 77 -2.04 -8.81 -12.38
C LYS A 77 -0.68 -8.20 -12.65
N PHE A 78 0.36 -9.04 -12.59
CA PHE A 78 1.68 -8.71 -13.14
C PHE A 78 1.64 -8.64 -14.68
N PRO A 79 2.68 -8.08 -15.35
CA PRO A 79 2.66 -7.88 -16.81
C PRO A 79 2.53 -9.16 -17.65
N ASP A 80 2.87 -10.33 -17.11
CA ASP A 80 2.66 -11.65 -17.75
C ASP A 80 1.29 -12.28 -17.43
N GLY A 81 0.38 -11.53 -16.80
CA GLY A 81 -0.99 -11.96 -16.50
C GLY A 81 -1.15 -12.74 -15.20
N GLN A 82 -0.06 -13.09 -14.50
CA GLN A 82 -0.12 -13.73 -13.18
C GLN A 82 -0.93 -12.85 -12.20
N TYR A 83 -1.90 -13.45 -11.51
CA TYR A 83 -2.68 -12.77 -10.46
C TYR A 83 -1.79 -12.38 -9.27
N ALA A 84 -1.93 -11.15 -8.79
CA ALA A 84 -1.30 -10.68 -7.56
C ALA A 84 -2.35 -10.56 -6.45
N PHE A 85 -2.13 -11.23 -5.32
CA PHE A 85 -3.11 -11.25 -4.22
C PHE A 85 -3.08 -9.93 -3.42
N GLY A 86 -4.24 -9.27 -3.32
CA GLY A 86 -4.46 -8.15 -2.40
C GLY A 86 -4.25 -6.69 -2.86
N PRO A 87 -3.78 -6.32 -4.08
CA PRO A 87 -3.72 -4.91 -4.48
C PRO A 87 -5.13 -4.30 -4.64
N MET A 88 -5.41 -3.26 -3.87
CA MET A 88 -6.61 -2.43 -3.92
C MET A 88 -6.20 -0.97 -3.73
N GLN A 89 -6.81 -0.05 -4.46
CA GLN A 89 -6.52 1.38 -4.32
C GLN A 89 -7.78 2.15 -3.97
N SER A 90 -7.75 2.85 -2.84
CA SER A 90 -8.77 3.80 -2.44
C SER A 90 -8.11 5.12 -2.04
N PHE A 91 -8.47 6.20 -2.70
CA PHE A 91 -8.08 7.56 -2.31
C PHE A 91 -9.28 8.47 -2.55
N MET A 92 -9.89 8.92 -1.46
CA MET A 92 -11.13 9.71 -1.49
C MET A 92 -12.31 9.06 -2.25
N GLY A 93 -12.23 7.74 -2.50
CA GLY A 93 -13.06 7.00 -3.45
C GLY A 93 -12.31 5.79 -3.99
N LEU A 94 -13.02 4.84 -4.62
CA LEU A 94 -12.42 3.65 -5.22
C LEU A 94 -11.60 4.07 -6.45
N MET A 95 -10.35 3.62 -6.53
CA MET A 95 -9.47 3.76 -7.68
C MET A 95 -9.14 2.41 -8.30
N LEU A 96 -8.94 2.42 -9.61
CA LEU A 96 -8.33 1.32 -10.35
C LEU A 96 -7.30 1.91 -11.31
N VAL A 97 -6.15 1.26 -11.41
CA VAL A 97 -5.03 1.67 -12.26
C VAL A 97 -4.73 0.55 -13.27
N SER A 98 -4.50 0.92 -14.53
CA SER A 98 -4.05 -0.01 -15.57
C SER A 98 -2.53 -0.11 -15.65
N GLN A 99 -2.02 -1.23 -16.18
CA GLN A 99 -0.65 -1.35 -16.64
C GLN A 99 -0.31 -0.27 -17.69
N PRO A 100 0.98 0.11 -17.90
CA PRO A 100 1.36 1.18 -18.83
C PRO A 100 1.16 0.78 -20.31
N GLU A 101 0.14 1.34 -20.95
CA GLU A 101 -0.34 0.92 -22.25
C GLU A 101 0.10 1.78 -23.43
N GLY A 102 -0.11 1.25 -24.64
CA GLY A 102 0.00 1.98 -25.90
C GLY A 102 -1.20 2.91 -26.14
N GLU A 103 -1.03 3.92 -26.99
CA GLU A 103 -2.10 4.88 -27.30
C GLU A 103 -3.40 4.23 -27.84
N PRO A 104 -3.36 3.21 -28.75
CA PRO A 104 -4.57 2.54 -29.21
C PRO A 104 -5.41 1.93 -28.08
N ARG A 105 -4.76 1.26 -27.11
CA ARG A 105 -5.43 0.68 -25.94
C ARG A 105 -6.04 1.75 -25.03
N ARG A 106 -5.36 2.87 -24.81
CA ARG A 106 -5.95 3.96 -24.01
C ARG A 106 -7.16 4.59 -24.69
N ARG A 107 -7.15 4.72 -26.03
CA ARG A 107 -8.36 5.10 -26.80
C ARG A 107 -9.51 4.11 -26.64
N GLU A 108 -9.25 2.79 -26.63
CA GLU A 108 -10.29 1.78 -26.30
C GLU A 108 -10.87 1.99 -24.90
N PHE A 109 -10.04 2.27 -23.88
CA PHE A 109 -10.52 2.51 -22.51
C PHE A 109 -11.37 3.79 -22.42
N ARG A 110 -10.98 4.85 -23.14
CA ARG A 110 -11.74 6.10 -23.19
C ARG A 110 -13.10 5.90 -23.84
N GLN A 111 -13.15 5.22 -24.98
CA GLN A 111 -14.40 4.88 -25.68
C GLN A 111 -15.32 4.01 -24.79
N ALA A 112 -14.76 3.09 -24.01
CA ALA A 112 -15.51 2.30 -23.03
C ALA A 112 -16.11 3.20 -21.92
N ALA A 113 -15.34 4.14 -21.36
CA ALA A 113 -15.80 5.08 -20.34
C ALA A 113 -16.85 6.08 -20.88
N GLU A 114 -16.70 6.56 -22.11
CA GLU A 114 -17.69 7.38 -22.82
C GLU A 114 -19.00 6.60 -23.04
N GLY A 115 -18.89 5.33 -23.45
CA GLY A 115 -20.02 4.40 -23.56
C GLY A 115 -20.75 4.19 -22.23
N ARG A 116 -20.01 4.05 -21.12
CA ARG A 116 -20.55 3.95 -19.76
C ARG A 116 -21.26 5.24 -19.32
N LYS A 117 -20.68 6.42 -19.58
CA LYS A 117 -21.34 7.72 -19.36
C LYS A 117 -22.65 7.84 -20.15
N ALA A 118 -22.67 7.39 -21.40
CA ALA A 118 -23.88 7.37 -22.21
C ALA A 118 -24.92 6.36 -21.70
N ALA A 119 -24.50 5.21 -21.17
CA ALA A 119 -25.38 4.23 -20.51
C ALA A 119 -25.98 4.79 -19.21
N ASP A 120 -25.17 5.45 -18.39
CA ASP A 120 -25.61 6.16 -17.18
C ASP A 120 -26.66 7.23 -17.51
N LEU A 121 -26.45 8.05 -18.56
CA LEU A 121 -27.44 9.03 -19.02
C LEU A 121 -28.76 8.38 -19.47
N ARG A 122 -28.69 7.26 -20.20
CA ARG A 122 -29.89 6.50 -20.62
C ARG A 122 -30.64 5.95 -19.42
N ARG A 123 -29.95 5.35 -18.45
CA ARG A 123 -30.54 4.80 -17.21
C ARG A 123 -31.17 5.90 -16.35
N LEU A 124 -30.51 7.04 -16.20
CA LEU A 124 -31.04 8.19 -15.46
C LEU A 124 -32.31 8.76 -16.11
N LYS A 125 -32.35 8.85 -17.45
CA LYS A 125 -33.55 9.26 -18.20
C LYS A 125 -34.70 8.26 -18.07
N ALA A 126 -34.42 6.97 -18.19
CA ALA A 126 -35.41 5.91 -17.99
C ALA A 126 -36.01 5.92 -16.57
N ASN A 127 -35.19 6.22 -15.56
CA ASN A 127 -35.61 6.39 -14.18
C ASN A 127 -36.18 7.80 -13.87
N HIS A 128 -36.68 8.54 -14.88
CA HIS A 128 -37.28 9.88 -14.72
C HIS A 128 -36.42 10.92 -13.96
N GLY A 129 -35.09 10.84 -14.12
CA GLY A 129 -34.13 11.71 -13.42
C GLY A 129 -33.81 11.27 -11.99
N ILE A 130 -34.11 10.01 -11.61
CA ILE A 130 -33.83 9.46 -10.29
C ILE A 130 -32.62 8.52 -10.35
N THR A 131 -31.59 8.77 -9.53
CA THR A 131 -30.40 7.92 -9.43
C THR A 131 -30.73 6.56 -8.79
N PRO A 132 -29.86 5.54 -8.92
CA PRO A 132 -30.01 4.28 -8.17
C PRO A 132 -30.01 4.41 -6.63
N ARG A 133 -29.77 5.61 -6.09
CA ARG A 133 -29.87 5.95 -4.65
C ARG A 133 -31.13 6.78 -4.31
N GLY A 134 -32.12 6.85 -5.20
CA GLY A 134 -33.37 7.58 -4.99
C GLY A 134 -33.26 9.11 -5.08
N GLN A 135 -32.11 9.66 -5.46
CA GLN A 135 -31.90 11.10 -5.56
C GLN A 135 -32.40 11.64 -6.90
N ARG A 136 -33.14 12.75 -6.92
CA ARG A 136 -33.40 13.48 -8.16
C ARG A 136 -32.12 14.20 -8.60
N ALA A 137 -31.66 13.93 -9.82
CA ALA A 137 -30.43 14.48 -10.37
C ALA A 137 -30.44 14.58 -11.90
N ASN A 138 -29.62 15.47 -12.43
CA ASN A 138 -29.16 15.44 -13.82
C ASN A 138 -27.78 14.77 -13.88
N LEU A 139 -27.36 14.34 -15.07
CA LEU A 139 -25.96 13.99 -15.34
C LEU A 139 -25.24 15.26 -15.80
N GLU A 140 -24.18 15.63 -15.10
CA GLU A 140 -23.32 16.77 -15.39
C GLU A 140 -21.96 16.27 -15.90
N THR A 141 -21.42 16.90 -16.95
CA THR A 141 -20.04 16.63 -17.41
C THR A 141 -19.07 17.44 -16.58
N LEU A 142 -17.96 16.83 -16.17
CA LEU A 142 -16.92 17.49 -15.38
C LEU A 142 -15.63 17.63 -16.19
N GLU A 143 -14.96 18.77 -16.03
CA GLU A 143 -13.67 19.06 -16.65
C GLU A 143 -12.56 18.16 -16.08
N THR A 144 -11.81 17.50 -16.96
CA THR A 144 -10.68 16.62 -16.57
C THR A 144 -9.34 17.38 -16.43
N ALA A 145 -9.40 18.70 -16.24
CA ALA A 145 -8.24 19.59 -16.14
C ALA A 145 -7.24 19.38 -17.31
N ARG A 146 -5.97 19.10 -17.01
CA ARG A 146 -4.93 18.80 -18.03
C ARG A 146 -5.00 17.39 -18.62
N HIS A 147 -5.90 16.53 -18.13
CA HIS A 147 -5.93 15.12 -18.50
C HIS A 147 -6.91 14.87 -19.64
N ALA A 148 -6.47 14.08 -20.62
CA ALA A 148 -7.36 13.53 -21.63
C ALA A 148 -8.17 12.38 -21.00
N GLY A 149 -9.50 12.45 -21.07
CA GLY A 149 -10.37 11.53 -20.35
C GLY A 149 -11.85 11.90 -20.45
N VAL A 150 -12.66 11.38 -19.52
CA VAL A 150 -14.08 11.70 -19.40
C VAL A 150 -14.52 11.58 -17.94
N ALA A 151 -15.17 12.62 -17.42
CA ALA A 151 -15.73 12.63 -16.07
C ALA A 151 -17.19 13.13 -16.07
N TRP A 152 -17.94 12.68 -15.06
CA TRP A 152 -19.34 13.07 -14.83
C TRP A 152 -19.76 12.88 -13.37
N ARG A 153 -20.84 13.58 -12.99
CA ARG A 153 -21.57 13.32 -11.73
C ARG A 153 -23.06 13.15 -11.96
N MET A 154 -23.70 12.42 -11.06
CA MET A 154 -25.15 12.23 -10.96
C MET A 154 -25.56 12.32 -9.49
N GLY A 155 -26.02 13.49 -9.04
CA GLY A 155 -26.24 13.76 -7.61
C GLY A 155 -24.93 13.65 -6.83
N SER A 156 -24.93 12.91 -5.71
CA SER A 156 -23.73 12.64 -4.89
C SER A 156 -22.91 11.42 -5.33
N HIS A 157 -22.98 11.05 -6.61
CA HIS A 157 -22.09 10.07 -7.26
C HIS A 157 -21.23 10.75 -8.32
N TYR A 158 -19.91 10.53 -8.25
CA TYR A 158 -18.93 10.98 -9.24
C TYR A 158 -18.25 9.77 -9.88
N SER A 159 -17.98 9.85 -11.19
CA SER A 159 -17.16 8.89 -11.94
C SER A 159 -16.18 9.64 -12.85
N ALA A 160 -14.94 9.17 -12.92
CA ALA A 160 -13.89 9.75 -13.76
C ALA A 160 -12.99 8.66 -14.36
N TYR A 161 -12.75 8.75 -15.66
CA TYR A 161 -11.68 8.08 -16.38
C TYR A 161 -10.68 9.13 -16.88
N ILE A 162 -9.38 8.90 -16.70
CA ILE A 162 -8.31 9.78 -17.19
C ILE A 162 -7.07 9.00 -17.65
N GLU A 163 -6.39 9.53 -18.67
CA GLU A 163 -5.04 9.12 -19.06
C GLU A 163 -3.99 9.86 -18.23
N VAL A 164 -2.98 9.13 -17.75
CA VAL A 164 -1.92 9.61 -16.88
C VAL A 164 -0.58 9.04 -17.39
N GLY A 165 0.04 9.78 -18.31
CA GLY A 165 1.21 9.31 -19.05
C GLY A 165 0.88 8.12 -19.95
N ARG A 166 1.43 6.94 -19.63
CA ARG A 166 1.08 5.67 -20.31
C ARG A 166 0.03 4.85 -19.57
N GLY A 167 -0.27 5.13 -18.31
CA GLY A 167 -1.36 4.47 -17.60
C GLY A 167 -2.70 5.17 -17.83
N ALA A 168 -3.78 4.51 -17.46
CA ALA A 168 -5.08 5.13 -17.24
C ALA A 168 -5.60 4.81 -15.84
N LEU A 169 -6.32 5.77 -15.26
CA LEU A 169 -6.91 5.69 -13.93
C LEU A 169 -8.43 5.81 -14.03
N TRP A 170 -9.14 4.92 -13.36
CA TRP A 170 -10.55 5.08 -13.05
C TRP A 170 -10.68 5.51 -11.59
N TRP A 171 -11.56 6.46 -11.29
CA TRP A 171 -11.99 6.81 -9.95
C TRP A 171 -13.51 6.90 -9.85
N GLY A 172 -14.07 6.47 -8.71
CA GLY A 172 -15.47 6.67 -8.39
C GLY A 172 -15.73 6.81 -6.90
N VAL A 173 -16.55 7.79 -6.52
CA VAL A 173 -17.00 8.00 -5.15
C VAL A 173 -18.51 8.21 -5.11
N SER A 174 -19.15 7.80 -4.02
CA SER A 174 -20.60 7.88 -3.86
C SER A 174 -20.95 8.20 -2.40
N GLY A 175 -21.15 9.47 -2.09
CA GLY A 175 -21.60 9.93 -0.78
C GLY A 175 -23.11 10.10 -0.69
N ARG A 176 -23.55 10.87 0.29
CA ARG A 176 -24.91 11.39 0.52
C ARG A 176 -25.04 12.83 0.00
N PRO A 177 -26.26 13.40 -0.11
CA PRO A 177 -26.45 14.78 -0.59
C PRO A 177 -25.72 15.84 0.24
N GLU A 178 -25.65 15.67 1.57
CA GLU A 178 -24.96 16.60 2.48
C GLU A 178 -23.43 16.59 2.32
N GLU A 179 -22.86 15.52 1.75
CA GLU A 179 -21.41 15.36 1.55
C GLU A 179 -20.93 16.00 0.23
N MET A 180 -21.82 16.59 -0.58
CA MET A 180 -21.55 17.08 -1.93
C MET A 180 -20.29 17.95 -2.07
N ALA A 181 -20.06 18.89 -1.16
CA ALA A 181 -18.90 19.78 -1.18
C ALA A 181 -17.58 19.04 -0.89
N VAL A 182 -17.64 17.99 -0.05
CA VAL A 182 -16.48 17.12 0.24
C VAL A 182 -16.16 16.25 -0.99
N LEU A 183 -17.18 15.69 -1.64
CA LEU A 183 -17.00 14.94 -2.89
C LEU A 183 -16.44 15.81 -4.03
N GLU A 184 -16.83 17.09 -4.08
CA GLU A 184 -16.26 18.04 -5.05
C GLU A 184 -14.80 18.38 -4.72
N LYS A 185 -14.45 18.61 -3.44
CA LYS A 185 -13.04 18.74 -3.00
C LYS A 185 -12.25 17.51 -3.46
N TYR A 186 -12.78 16.31 -3.21
CA TYR A 186 -12.13 15.04 -3.56
C TYR A 186 -11.87 14.93 -5.07
N TYR A 187 -12.86 15.21 -5.91
CA TYR A 187 -12.69 15.24 -7.37
C TYR A 187 -11.63 16.26 -7.79
N ARG A 188 -11.68 17.49 -7.23
CA ARG A 188 -10.73 18.56 -7.54
C ARG A 188 -9.29 18.26 -7.09
N THR A 189 -9.09 17.63 -5.92
CA THR A 189 -7.77 17.17 -5.45
C THR A 189 -7.20 16.12 -6.40
N LEU A 190 -7.98 15.09 -6.75
CA LEU A 190 -7.55 14.04 -7.68
C LEU A 190 -7.14 14.62 -9.03
N ILE A 191 -8.04 15.36 -9.69
CA ILE A 191 -7.89 15.74 -11.11
C ILE A 191 -6.76 16.76 -11.34
N ASN A 192 -6.38 17.53 -10.31
CA ASN A 192 -5.27 18.48 -10.37
C ASN A 192 -3.96 17.91 -9.80
N GLY A 193 -4.03 16.98 -8.83
CA GLY A 193 -2.86 16.39 -8.17
C GLY A 193 -2.24 15.20 -8.92
N VAL A 194 -3.02 14.49 -9.76
CA VAL A 194 -2.59 13.24 -10.40
C VAL A 194 -1.55 13.44 -11.52
N GLN A 195 -0.44 12.70 -11.47
CA GLN A 195 0.64 12.77 -12.45
C GLN A 195 1.31 11.40 -12.64
N PRO A 196 1.91 11.12 -13.82
CA PRO A 196 2.69 9.89 -14.03
C PRO A 196 3.95 9.89 -13.17
N ARG A 197 4.37 8.70 -12.74
CA ARG A 197 5.57 8.48 -11.91
C ARG A 197 6.27 7.20 -12.37
N ALA A 198 7.56 7.26 -12.66
CA ALA A 198 8.32 6.05 -12.94
C ALA A 198 8.53 5.23 -11.65
N LEU A 199 8.65 3.91 -11.75
CA LEU A 199 9.01 3.07 -10.61
C LEU A 199 10.35 3.53 -10.02
N PHE A 200 10.48 3.37 -8.71
CA PHE A 200 11.60 3.84 -7.89
C PHE A 200 11.89 5.35 -7.96
N THR A 201 10.95 6.16 -8.47
CA THR A 201 11.02 7.62 -8.38
C THR A 201 10.25 8.08 -7.15
N VAL A 202 10.97 8.57 -6.14
CA VAL A 202 10.40 9.10 -4.90
C VAL A 202 9.93 10.55 -5.12
N PRO A 203 8.65 10.89 -4.87
CA PRO A 203 8.15 12.26 -4.94
C PRO A 203 8.77 13.17 -3.88
N SER A 204 9.05 14.42 -4.23
CA SER A 204 9.56 15.47 -3.33
C SER A 204 8.46 16.44 -2.85
N ALA A 205 7.20 16.01 -2.89
CA ALA A 205 6.01 16.77 -2.54
C ALA A 205 5.04 15.86 -1.76
N PRO A 206 4.21 16.42 -0.86
CA PRO A 206 3.18 15.66 -0.18
C PRO A 206 2.13 15.14 -1.18
N GLY A 207 1.66 13.91 -0.94
CA GLY A 207 0.74 13.21 -1.83
C GLY A 207 0.84 11.69 -1.69
N VAL A 208 0.16 10.97 -2.56
CA VAL A 208 -0.06 9.53 -2.48
C VAL A 208 0.56 8.80 -3.68
N CYS A 209 1.43 7.84 -3.42
CA CYS A 209 2.04 6.97 -4.44
C CYS A 209 1.14 5.80 -4.83
N LEU A 210 1.07 5.53 -6.13
CA LEU A 210 0.33 4.44 -6.77
C LEU A 210 1.26 3.68 -7.73
N PRO A 211 0.83 2.53 -8.30
CA PRO A 211 1.49 1.92 -9.46
C PRO A 211 1.58 2.96 -10.59
N HIS A 212 2.81 3.25 -11.04
CA HIS A 212 3.12 4.19 -12.13
C HIS A 212 2.59 5.64 -12.01
N MET A 213 2.06 6.03 -10.86
CA MET A 213 1.40 7.34 -10.66
C MET A 213 1.67 7.92 -9.27
N PHE A 214 1.36 9.21 -9.14
CA PHE A 214 1.34 9.97 -7.90
C PHE A 214 0.15 10.91 -7.90
N ILE A 215 -0.43 11.19 -6.74
CA ILE A 215 -1.46 12.23 -6.57
C ILE A 215 -0.99 13.20 -5.49
N GLY A 216 -0.58 14.40 -5.90
CA GLY A 216 -0.22 15.48 -4.95
C GLY A 216 -1.42 15.90 -4.11
N ASP A 217 -1.25 16.01 -2.80
CA ASP A 217 -2.34 16.25 -1.86
C ASP A 217 -1.91 17.04 -0.62
N ASP A 218 -2.88 17.51 0.17
CA ASP A 218 -2.66 18.36 1.37
C ASP A 218 -2.26 17.57 2.63
N GLY A 219 -1.98 16.27 2.52
CA GLY A 219 -1.66 15.40 3.64
C GLY A 219 -2.88 14.95 4.48
N THR A 220 -4.08 15.49 4.26
CA THR A 220 -5.26 15.20 5.10
C THR A 220 -6.21 14.15 4.53
N ASN A 221 -6.16 13.88 3.22
CA ASN A 221 -7.25 13.16 2.56
C ASN A 221 -7.21 11.63 2.82
N PRO A 222 -8.38 10.96 2.89
CA PRO A 222 -8.48 9.56 3.25
C PRO A 222 -7.98 8.61 2.15
N ARG A 223 -7.24 7.57 2.57
CA ARG A 223 -6.53 6.62 1.71
C ARG A 223 -6.51 5.20 2.30
N SER A 224 -6.52 4.22 1.40
CA SER A 224 -6.18 2.82 1.65
C SER A 224 -5.59 2.27 0.35
N ILE A 225 -4.26 2.31 0.24
CA ILE A 225 -3.51 1.94 -0.95
C ILE A 225 -2.71 0.68 -0.67
N SER A 226 -2.90 -0.35 -1.47
CA SER A 226 -2.01 -1.51 -1.49
C SER A 226 -1.54 -1.84 -2.91
N VAL A 227 -0.30 -2.33 -2.99
CA VAL A 227 0.42 -2.63 -4.23
C VAL A 227 1.21 -3.91 -4.03
N ALA A 228 1.24 -4.77 -5.06
CA ALA A 228 2.12 -5.93 -5.11
C ALA A 228 3.24 -5.71 -6.15
N TYR A 229 4.42 -6.16 -5.79
CA TYR A 229 5.63 -6.22 -6.59
C TYR A 229 6.10 -7.67 -6.68
N ARG A 230 6.71 -8.05 -7.80
CA ARG A 230 7.38 -9.34 -7.99
C ARG A 230 8.81 -9.10 -8.43
N LEU A 231 9.77 -9.72 -7.75
CA LEU A 231 11.18 -9.55 -8.10
C LEU A 231 11.45 -10.23 -9.45
N ARG A 232 12.26 -9.61 -10.32
CA ARG A 232 12.56 -10.22 -11.63
C ARG A 232 13.57 -11.36 -11.55
N GLU A 233 14.54 -11.24 -10.64
CA GLU A 233 15.56 -12.26 -10.38
C GLU A 233 15.00 -13.43 -9.57
N HIS A 234 14.06 -13.15 -8.66
CA HIS A 234 13.30 -14.14 -7.87
C HIS A 234 11.80 -14.06 -8.20
N PRO A 235 11.36 -14.61 -9.34
CA PRO A 235 9.96 -14.54 -9.78
C PRO A 235 9.01 -15.38 -8.92
N ASP A 236 9.53 -16.19 -8.00
CA ASP A 236 8.80 -16.84 -6.91
C ASP A 236 8.43 -15.88 -5.77
N ILE A 237 9.09 -14.72 -5.62
CA ILE A 237 8.76 -13.75 -4.57
C ILE A 237 7.71 -12.74 -5.04
N THR A 238 6.62 -12.66 -4.29
CA THR A 238 5.74 -11.48 -4.24
C THR A 238 5.98 -10.70 -2.95
N VAL A 239 6.27 -9.40 -3.09
CA VAL A 239 6.23 -8.41 -2.00
C VAL A 239 4.94 -7.61 -2.15
N TRP A 240 4.08 -7.60 -1.14
CA TRP A 240 2.90 -6.73 -1.12
C TRP A 240 3.00 -5.79 0.06
N MET A 241 2.57 -4.55 -0.14
CA MET A 241 2.55 -3.53 0.89
C MET A 241 1.24 -2.76 0.84
N GLU A 242 0.74 -2.41 2.02
CA GLU A 242 -0.43 -1.58 2.25
C GLU A 242 -0.08 -0.40 3.16
N ASP A 243 -0.62 0.76 2.79
CA ASP A 243 -0.68 1.98 3.56
C ASP A 243 -2.13 2.49 3.59
N ARG A 244 -2.75 2.50 4.78
CA ARG A 244 -4.10 3.03 5.00
C ARG A 244 -4.12 3.97 6.20
N ASN A 245 -5.09 4.90 6.26
CA ASN A 245 -5.25 5.72 7.47
C ASN A 245 -5.40 4.84 8.70
N ALA A 246 -4.80 5.26 9.82
CA ALA A 246 -5.02 4.60 11.10
C ALA A 246 -6.50 4.57 11.44
N ARG A 247 -7.05 3.36 11.63
CA ARG A 247 -8.46 3.19 11.95
C ARG A 247 -8.78 3.68 13.36
N VAL A 248 -9.69 4.65 13.48
CA VAL A 248 -10.36 4.99 14.74
C VAL A 248 -11.15 3.77 15.22
N VAL A 249 -11.04 3.44 16.51
CA VAL A 249 -11.88 2.40 17.13
C VAL A 249 -13.19 3.05 17.58
N ASP A 250 -14.31 2.51 17.11
CA ASP A 250 -15.65 2.96 17.52
C ASP A 250 -15.83 2.82 19.03
N LYS A 251 -16.59 3.72 19.68
CA LYS A 251 -16.76 3.72 21.16
C LYS A 251 -17.28 2.41 21.74
N ASN A 252 -18.00 1.62 20.94
CA ASN A 252 -18.56 0.32 21.31
C ASN A 252 -17.82 -0.87 20.64
N GLY A 253 -16.75 -0.60 19.90
CA GLY A 253 -15.95 -1.62 19.21
C GLY A 253 -14.84 -2.18 20.10
N ASN A 254 -14.57 -3.48 19.98
CA ASN A 254 -13.45 -4.11 20.68
C ASN A 254 -12.10 -3.58 20.14
N PRO A 255 -11.24 -2.94 20.97
CA PRO A 255 -9.93 -2.46 20.52
C PRO A 255 -8.97 -3.58 20.08
N SER A 256 -9.05 -4.78 20.67
CA SER A 256 -8.10 -5.86 20.34
C SER A 256 -8.29 -6.43 18.93
N ALA A 257 -9.51 -6.34 18.37
CA ALA A 257 -9.81 -6.68 16.99
C ALA A 257 -9.11 -5.74 15.97
N TYR A 258 -8.57 -4.61 16.43
CA TYR A 258 -7.79 -3.66 15.63
C TYR A 258 -6.31 -3.65 16.03
N SER A 259 -5.84 -4.65 16.78
CA SER A 259 -4.42 -4.82 17.09
C SER A 259 -3.61 -5.26 15.87
N ALA A 260 -2.29 -5.05 15.90
CA ALA A 260 -1.39 -5.52 14.86
C ALA A 260 -1.47 -7.06 14.67
N ALA A 261 -1.57 -7.80 15.77
CA ALA A 261 -1.75 -9.26 15.76
C ALA A 261 -3.11 -9.66 15.15
N ALA A 262 -4.22 -9.08 15.56
CA ALA A 262 -5.54 -9.41 14.98
C ALA A 262 -5.63 -9.10 13.48
N ARG A 263 -4.94 -8.05 13.00
CA ARG A 263 -4.79 -7.80 11.55
C ARG A 263 -3.97 -8.87 10.84
N ALA A 264 -2.94 -9.42 11.49
CA ALA A 264 -2.13 -10.51 10.95
C ALA A 264 -2.87 -11.85 10.97
N ASP A 265 -3.62 -12.14 12.04
CA ASP A 265 -4.54 -13.30 12.12
C ASP A 265 -5.56 -13.26 10.99
N PHE A 266 -6.19 -12.10 10.75
CA PHE A 266 -7.15 -11.93 9.67
C PHE A 266 -6.51 -12.11 8.28
N PHE A 267 -5.33 -11.52 8.05
CA PHE A 267 -4.62 -11.68 6.78
C PHE A 267 -4.33 -13.16 6.46
N TRP A 268 -3.78 -13.92 7.41
CA TRP A 268 -3.53 -15.35 7.19
C TRP A 268 -4.86 -16.11 7.10
N MET A 269 -5.65 -16.10 8.16
CA MET A 269 -6.76 -17.03 8.39
C MET A 269 -8.04 -16.71 7.60
N GLN A 270 -8.17 -15.52 6.99
CA GLN A 270 -9.33 -15.15 6.17
C GLN A 270 -8.90 -14.72 4.76
N ASP A 271 -8.11 -13.65 4.63
CA ASP A 271 -7.79 -13.08 3.32
C ASP A 271 -6.98 -14.06 2.44
N TYR A 272 -5.85 -14.53 2.94
CA TYR A 272 -4.94 -15.38 2.17
C TYR A 272 -5.30 -16.88 2.19
N ALA A 273 -6.23 -17.29 3.06
CA ALA A 273 -6.60 -18.68 3.34
C ALA A 273 -6.98 -19.50 2.08
N GLY A 274 -7.58 -18.86 1.07
CA GLY A 274 -7.94 -19.52 -0.19
C GLY A 274 -6.75 -20.09 -0.99
N ASN A 275 -5.52 -19.66 -0.70
CA ASN A 275 -4.31 -19.97 -1.48
C ASN A 275 -3.47 -21.16 -0.93
N TYR A 276 -3.93 -21.80 0.15
CA TYR A 276 -3.20 -22.88 0.83
C TYR A 276 -4.13 -23.98 1.38
N GLN A 277 -3.54 -25.04 1.94
CA GLN A 277 -4.17 -26.09 2.73
C GLN A 277 -4.00 -25.86 4.23
N SER A 278 -2.82 -25.40 4.67
CA SER A 278 -2.59 -24.93 6.04
C SER A 278 -1.47 -23.87 6.13
N VAL A 279 -1.54 -23.05 7.18
CA VAL A 279 -0.49 -22.15 7.68
C VAL A 279 0.03 -22.71 8.99
N ARG A 280 1.34 -22.58 9.22
CA ARG A 280 2.01 -22.99 10.47
C ARG A 280 3.16 -22.03 10.79
N SER A 281 3.25 -21.54 12.03
CA SER A 281 4.40 -20.72 12.45
C SER A 281 5.72 -21.49 12.31
N LEU A 282 6.77 -20.76 11.93
CA LEU A 282 8.16 -21.21 11.94
C LEU A 282 8.92 -20.74 13.20
N TRP A 283 8.23 -20.10 14.13
CA TRP A 283 8.70 -19.79 15.48
C TRP A 283 7.86 -20.52 16.53
N GLN A 284 8.34 -20.53 17.78
CA GLN A 284 7.59 -21.05 18.94
C GLN A 284 6.34 -20.22 19.23
N GLU A 285 6.38 -18.93 18.92
CA GLU A 285 5.27 -17.98 19.02
C GLU A 285 4.59 -17.81 17.65
N LEU A 286 3.34 -17.37 17.62
CA LEU A 286 2.66 -16.98 16.37
C LEU A 286 3.18 -15.64 15.83
N TYR A 287 3.47 -14.72 16.76
CA TYR A 287 3.84 -13.33 16.49
C TYR A 287 5.00 -12.93 17.40
N LYS A 288 5.88 -12.06 16.89
CA LYS A 288 6.89 -11.36 17.69
C LYS A 288 6.65 -9.86 17.61
N GLU A 289 6.76 -9.17 18.73
CA GLU A 289 6.78 -7.71 18.73
C GLU A 289 8.02 -7.19 17.98
N VAL A 290 7.85 -6.15 17.18
CA VAL A 290 8.94 -5.54 16.40
C VAL A 290 8.77 -4.03 16.33
N THR A 291 9.89 -3.32 16.34
CA THR A 291 9.94 -1.88 16.04
C THR A 291 10.78 -1.68 14.78
N VAL A 292 10.19 -1.03 13.79
CA VAL A 292 10.82 -0.62 12.52
C VAL A 292 10.73 0.90 12.37
N PRO A 293 11.45 1.56 11.45
CA PRO A 293 11.40 3.02 11.33
C PRO A 293 10.01 3.60 11.00
N ALA A 294 9.12 2.79 10.41
CA ALA A 294 7.71 3.13 10.19
C ALA A 294 6.81 3.04 11.44
N GLY A 295 7.20 2.32 12.50
CA GLY A 295 6.39 2.19 13.72
C GLY A 295 6.61 0.89 14.50
N ARG A 296 5.77 0.68 15.53
CA ARG A 296 5.71 -0.56 16.30
C ARG A 296 4.63 -1.48 15.78
N GLY A 297 4.89 -2.77 15.79
CA GLY A 297 3.99 -3.77 15.23
C GLY A 297 4.32 -5.18 15.67
N VAL A 298 3.80 -6.14 14.92
CA VAL A 298 4.22 -7.54 15.00
C VAL A 298 4.73 -8.05 13.67
N GLU A 299 5.70 -8.95 13.73
CA GLU A 299 6.08 -9.81 12.62
C GLU A 299 5.56 -11.24 12.84
N SER A 300 5.34 -11.97 11.76
CA SER A 300 5.12 -13.42 11.74
C SER A 300 5.90 -14.05 10.59
N PHE A 301 6.33 -15.29 10.78
CA PHE A 301 7.03 -16.07 9.75
C PHE A 301 6.46 -17.49 9.72
N VAL A 302 5.94 -17.90 8.57
CA VAL A 302 5.10 -19.10 8.43
C VAL A 302 5.54 -20.01 7.29
N ALA A 303 5.25 -21.30 7.46
CA ALA A 303 5.19 -22.27 6.38
C ALA A 303 3.75 -22.33 5.82
N LEU A 304 3.66 -22.41 4.50
CA LEU A 304 2.45 -22.46 3.69
C LEU A 304 2.39 -23.82 3.00
N LYS A 305 1.50 -24.71 3.46
CA LYS A 305 1.25 -25.97 2.76
C LYS A 305 0.33 -25.68 1.57
N ARG A 306 0.84 -25.77 0.34
CA ARG A 306 0.07 -25.55 -0.88
C ARG A 306 -0.89 -26.71 -1.16
N LYS A 307 -1.92 -26.46 -1.99
CA LYS A 307 -2.98 -27.44 -2.31
C LYS A 307 -2.50 -28.63 -3.16
N ASP A 308 -1.36 -28.48 -3.84
CA ASP A 308 -0.64 -29.56 -4.54
C ASP A 308 0.28 -30.38 -3.61
N GLY A 309 0.36 -30.03 -2.33
CA GLY A 309 1.23 -30.65 -1.34
C GLY A 309 2.65 -30.06 -1.26
N THR A 310 3.00 -29.03 -2.05
CA THR A 310 4.29 -28.34 -1.88
C THR A 310 4.31 -27.47 -0.60
N GLU A 311 5.49 -27.07 -0.13
CA GLU A 311 5.64 -26.13 1.00
C GLU A 311 6.33 -24.84 0.52
N ASP A 312 5.76 -23.70 0.91
CA ASP A 312 6.28 -22.35 0.71
C ASP A 312 6.41 -21.59 2.02
N TYR A 313 7.00 -20.39 1.96
CA TYR A 313 7.29 -19.57 3.14
C TYR A 313 6.73 -18.16 2.96
N GLY A 314 6.27 -17.58 4.06
CA GLY A 314 5.73 -16.23 4.11
C GLY A 314 6.21 -15.47 5.35
N TYR A 315 6.74 -14.27 5.13
CA TYR A 315 6.96 -13.26 6.17
C TYR A 315 5.85 -12.22 6.08
N LEU A 316 5.36 -11.74 7.22
CA LEU A 316 4.37 -10.66 7.31
C LEU A 316 4.73 -9.71 8.46
N LEU A 317 4.77 -8.42 8.16
CA LEU A 317 4.78 -7.31 9.11
C LEU A 317 3.39 -6.67 9.18
N SER A 318 2.91 -6.38 10.38
CA SER A 318 1.69 -5.62 10.65
C SER A 318 1.99 -4.50 11.64
N VAL A 319 1.80 -3.24 11.24
CA VAL A 319 2.05 -2.05 12.09
C VAL A 319 0.72 -1.38 12.41
N ARG A 320 0.52 -1.00 13.67
CA ARG A 320 -0.70 -0.31 14.12
C ARG A 320 -0.46 1.19 14.13
N GLY A 321 -1.27 1.91 13.37
CA GLY A 321 -1.24 3.36 13.30
C GLY A 321 -1.89 4.07 14.49
N GLU A 322 -1.62 5.37 14.62
CA GLU A 322 -2.12 6.23 15.69
C GLU A 322 -3.13 7.26 15.12
N PRO A 323 -4.45 7.04 15.24
CA PRO A 323 -5.46 7.85 14.54
C PRO A 323 -5.59 9.30 15.05
N ASN A 324 -5.00 9.61 16.20
CA ASN A 324 -5.04 10.94 16.83
C ASN A 324 -3.63 11.57 16.93
N ALA A 325 -2.64 11.05 16.21
CA ALA A 325 -1.31 11.65 16.14
C ALA A 325 -1.34 12.99 15.40
N LYS A 326 -0.36 13.86 15.68
CA LYS A 326 -0.17 15.13 14.95
C LYS A 326 0.41 14.90 13.55
N ASP A 327 1.28 13.89 13.43
CA ASP A 327 1.88 13.46 12.17
C ASP A 327 1.10 12.26 11.61
N ASP A 328 1.24 11.99 10.32
CA ASP A 328 0.64 10.81 9.67
C ASP A 328 1.28 9.52 10.20
N ARG A 329 0.54 8.78 11.04
CA ARG A 329 0.93 7.47 11.60
C ARG A 329 -0.01 6.39 11.08
N PRO A 330 0.14 5.92 9.84
CA PRO A 330 -0.81 5.00 9.19
C PRO A 330 -0.86 3.59 9.80
N ASP A 331 -1.97 2.90 9.54
CA ASP A 331 -2.02 1.44 9.63
C ASP A 331 -1.27 0.87 8.41
N LEU A 332 -0.18 0.14 8.64
CA LEU A 332 0.59 -0.50 7.56
C LEU A 332 0.50 -2.02 7.66
N MET A 333 0.71 -2.69 6.52
CA MET A 333 0.95 -4.12 6.46
C MET A 333 1.87 -4.41 5.28
N MET A 334 2.77 -5.39 5.40
CA MET A 334 3.67 -5.79 4.33
C MET A 334 3.93 -7.29 4.40
N TYR A 335 3.79 -8.01 3.30
CA TYR A 335 4.16 -9.42 3.20
C TYR A 335 5.27 -9.66 2.16
N VAL A 336 6.10 -10.66 2.44
CA VAL A 336 6.98 -11.31 1.46
C VAL A 336 6.58 -12.78 1.42
N ILE A 337 5.98 -13.22 0.33
CA ILE A 337 5.50 -14.61 0.17
C ILE A 337 6.17 -15.23 -1.04
N ARG A 338 6.71 -16.44 -0.85
CA ARG A 338 7.23 -17.27 -1.92
C ARG A 338 6.13 -18.15 -2.53
N ASP A 339 6.17 -18.30 -3.84
CA ASP A 339 5.53 -19.38 -4.58
C ASP A 339 6.58 -20.04 -5.48
N ALA A 340 7.16 -21.13 -4.98
CA ALA A 340 8.30 -21.80 -5.61
C ALA A 340 8.01 -22.39 -7.00
N ALA A 341 6.74 -22.44 -7.43
CA ALA A 341 6.39 -22.89 -8.78
C ALA A 341 6.91 -21.91 -9.85
N TYR A 342 6.83 -20.59 -9.63
CA TYR A 342 7.20 -19.59 -10.65
C TYR A 342 8.71 -19.53 -10.92
N ALA A 343 9.56 -19.73 -9.91
CA ALA A 343 11.00 -19.86 -10.11
C ALA A 343 11.35 -21.14 -10.89
N ARG A 344 10.81 -22.30 -10.46
CA ARG A 344 11.00 -23.59 -11.17
C ARG A 344 10.55 -23.52 -12.64
N ALA A 345 9.40 -22.90 -12.90
CA ALA A 345 8.86 -22.72 -14.25
C ALA A 345 9.73 -21.82 -15.15
N LYS A 346 10.61 -20.98 -14.57
CA LYS A 346 11.58 -20.14 -15.28
C LYS A 346 13.02 -20.67 -15.18
N GLY A 347 13.21 -21.89 -14.68
CA GLY A 347 14.55 -22.53 -14.52
C GLY A 347 15.40 -21.96 -13.37
N VAL A 348 14.81 -21.12 -12.51
CA VAL A 348 15.49 -20.45 -11.40
C VAL A 348 15.35 -21.29 -10.12
N ALA A 349 16.39 -21.32 -9.29
CA ALA A 349 16.32 -21.91 -7.96
C ALA A 349 15.43 -21.05 -7.04
N PRO A 350 14.34 -21.58 -6.45
CA PRO A 350 13.51 -20.82 -5.52
C PRO A 350 14.30 -20.34 -4.31
N ILE A 351 13.98 -19.15 -3.80
CA ILE A 351 14.67 -18.59 -2.63
C ILE A 351 14.48 -19.49 -1.39
N SER A 352 15.52 -19.59 -0.55
CA SER A 352 15.49 -20.39 0.67
C SER A 352 14.48 -19.84 1.69
N ARG A 353 14.12 -20.67 2.68
CA ARG A 353 13.27 -20.26 3.82
C ARG A 353 13.90 -19.06 4.54
N GLU A 354 15.20 -19.16 4.80
CA GLU A 354 16.02 -18.15 5.44
C GLU A 354 16.03 -16.86 4.61
N GLY A 355 16.17 -16.97 3.28
CA GLY A 355 16.14 -15.82 2.37
C GLY A 355 14.78 -15.10 2.33
N VAL A 356 13.64 -15.79 2.48
CA VAL A 356 12.32 -15.14 2.63
C VAL A 356 12.28 -14.31 3.92
N LEU A 357 12.81 -14.85 5.02
CA LEU A 357 12.84 -14.16 6.31
C LEU A 357 13.78 -12.95 6.31
N GLU A 358 14.98 -13.10 5.74
CA GLU A 358 15.95 -12.02 5.58
C GLU A 358 15.40 -10.90 4.69
N LEU A 359 14.89 -11.24 3.50
CA LEU A 359 14.25 -10.30 2.58
C LEU A 359 13.09 -9.55 3.25
N GLY A 360 12.22 -10.26 3.98
CA GLY A 360 11.12 -9.68 4.75
C GLY A 360 11.59 -8.67 5.81
N LYS A 361 12.59 -9.03 6.61
CA LYS A 361 13.15 -8.15 7.64
C LYS A 361 13.88 -6.95 7.06
N THR A 362 14.61 -7.10 5.97
CA THR A 362 15.34 -6.00 5.32
C THR A 362 14.39 -5.03 4.60
N ILE A 363 13.31 -5.51 3.96
CA ILE A 363 12.25 -4.63 3.45
C ILE A 363 11.59 -3.88 4.61
N ALA A 364 11.24 -4.58 5.70
CA ALA A 364 10.64 -4.00 6.89
C ALA A 364 11.52 -2.92 7.55
N ALA A 365 12.84 -3.11 7.59
CA ALA A 365 13.79 -2.12 8.08
C ALA A 365 13.89 -0.88 7.18
N GLY A 366 13.69 -1.03 5.86
CA GLY A 366 13.61 0.08 4.91
C GLY A 366 12.28 0.86 4.93
N MET A 367 11.26 0.38 5.64
CA MET A 367 9.95 1.05 5.70
C MET A 367 10.00 2.29 6.59
N ARG A 368 9.60 3.43 6.04
CA ARG A 368 9.56 4.76 6.70
C ARG A 368 8.56 5.69 6.01
N PRO A 369 8.05 6.76 6.67
CA PRO A 369 7.16 7.72 6.01
C PRO A 369 7.77 8.35 4.74
N LEU A 370 6.92 8.65 3.76
CA LEU A 370 7.23 9.54 2.65
C LEU A 370 7.44 10.96 3.21
N PRO A 371 8.51 11.69 2.83
CA PRO A 371 8.76 13.03 3.36
C PRO A 371 7.63 14.01 3.06
N ALA A 372 6.94 14.44 4.12
CA ALA A 372 6.28 15.74 4.14
C ALA A 372 7.37 16.85 4.20
N LYS A 373 7.02 18.06 3.76
CA LYS A 373 7.88 19.25 3.86
C LYS A 373 7.66 19.99 5.17
#